data_AF-A0AAD7DV65-F1
#
_entry.id   AF-A0AAD7DV65-F1
#
_cell.length_a   1.000
_cell.length_b   1.000
_cell.length_c   1.000
_cell.angle_alpha   90.00
_cell.angle_beta   90.00
_cell.angle_gamma   90.00
#
_symmetry.space_group_name_H-M   'P 1'
#
loop_
_entity.id
_entity.type
_entity.pdbx_description
1 polymer ?
#
loop_
_entity_poly.entity_id
_entity_poly.type
_entity_poly.pdbx_seq_one_letter_code
_entity_poly.pdbx_strand_id
1 'polypeptide(L)'
;MLLPTLILDCVPLVYCDAASANKINIDAAIKSILEDFNTPGGFGVAVVRKSTQESDWIVETKGYGVAKLDGTNATKDTLFAIGSNSKLFKALATGLLISNESFLTRISWKTKIASLVPEWGLMDPVASAESTIQDMMSHRTGLPRHGLISLSDTVSEIIRRLRYLKPSASFREIWQYNNHMYTLLSYFPPLLVGVSFEKHGNDFIIEPLDMHSTTYFSERAEKSGKLADGMMRDGVNQSEDLFGVGRVRALPYWLPAKENTGNVFFGAGGLISNADDMAIWLQALLNEGRHPINN
;
A
#
# COMPACT_ATOMS: atom_id res chain seq x y z
N MET A 1 -15.82 -3.72 -22.49
CA MET A 1 -15.34 -2.39 -22.07
C MET A 1 -14.08 -2.59 -21.25
N LEU A 2 -12.90 -2.34 -21.82
CA LEU A 2 -11.63 -2.52 -21.13
C LEU A 2 -11.40 -1.30 -20.23
N LEU A 3 -11.32 -1.53 -18.91
CA LEU A 3 -10.84 -0.54 -17.95
C LEU A 3 -9.33 -0.79 -17.74
N PRO A 4 -8.44 0.08 -18.26
CA PRO A 4 -7.01 -0.05 -18.02
C PRO A 4 -6.70 0.60 -16.66
N THR A 5 -6.70 -0.20 -15.60
CA THR A 5 -6.32 0.27 -14.26
C THR A 5 -4.81 0.48 -14.16
N LEU A 6 -4.34 1.60 -14.72
CA LEU A 6 -2.96 2.03 -14.64
C LEU A 6 -2.69 2.61 -13.25
N ILE A 7 -2.52 1.73 -12.26
CA ILE A 7 -1.96 2.10 -10.96
C ILE A 7 -0.49 2.44 -11.19
N LEU A 8 -0.20 3.73 -11.30
CA LEU A 8 1.15 4.29 -11.35
C LEU A 8 1.74 4.30 -9.93
N ASP A 9 2.07 3.11 -9.43
CA ASP A 9 2.83 2.93 -8.19
C ASP A 9 4.30 3.33 -8.43
N CYS A 10 4.55 4.64 -8.53
CA CYS A 10 5.89 5.24 -8.52
C CYS A 10 5.83 6.58 -7.78
N VAL A 11 5.85 6.52 -6.45
CA VAL A 11 6.39 7.61 -5.62
C VAL A 11 7.87 7.30 -5.45
N PRO A 12 8.80 8.07 -6.07
CA PRO A 12 10.21 7.89 -5.80
C PRO A 12 10.48 8.35 -4.36
N LEU A 13 11.08 7.47 -3.55
CA LEU A 13 11.77 7.90 -2.34
C LEU A 13 13.02 8.69 -2.76
N VAL A 14 12.86 10.00 -2.94
CA VAL A 14 13.96 10.91 -3.27
C VAL A 14 14.85 11.06 -2.04
N TYR A 15 15.86 10.20 -1.92
CA TYR A 15 16.96 10.40 -0.98
C TYR A 15 17.85 11.53 -1.51
N CYS A 16 17.75 12.72 -0.91
CA CYS A 16 18.62 13.84 -1.22
C CYS A 16 19.78 13.88 -0.22
N ASP A 17 21.01 13.82 -0.73
CA ASP A 17 22.21 13.96 0.09
C ASP A 17 22.30 15.37 0.69
N ALA A 18 22.73 15.47 1.95
CA ALA A 18 22.63 16.69 2.75
C ALA A 18 23.68 17.76 2.36
N ALA A 19 24.69 17.39 1.58
CA ALA A 19 25.86 18.23 1.26
C ALA A 19 25.59 19.40 0.29
N SER A 20 24.43 19.46 -0.38
CA SER A 20 24.07 20.54 -1.30
C SER A 20 22.63 21.02 -1.12
N ALA A 21 22.27 21.36 0.12
CA ALA A 21 20.98 21.94 0.47
C ALA A 21 20.79 23.38 -0.06
N ASN A 22 20.79 23.55 -1.38
CA ASN A 22 19.93 24.55 -2.00
C ASN A 22 18.53 24.32 -1.43
N LYS A 23 17.93 25.37 -0.86
CA LYS A 23 16.64 25.31 -0.19
C LYS A 23 15.56 25.05 -1.26
N ILE A 24 15.34 23.77 -1.60
CA ILE A 24 14.33 23.37 -2.59
C ILE A 24 13.00 23.94 -2.10
N ASN A 25 12.43 24.84 -2.90
CA ASN A 25 11.13 25.40 -2.61
C ASN A 25 10.09 24.31 -2.96
N ILE A 26 9.76 23.49 -1.96
CA ILE A 26 8.82 22.36 -2.08
C ILE A 26 7.49 22.86 -2.66
N ASP A 27 7.00 23.99 -2.18
CA ASP A 27 5.77 24.64 -2.69
C ASP A 27 5.83 24.89 -4.20
N ALA A 28 6.96 25.38 -4.73
CA ALA A 28 7.13 25.64 -6.15
C ALA A 28 7.31 24.34 -6.96
N ALA A 29 8.08 23.38 -6.44
CA ALA A 29 8.29 22.08 -7.09
C ALA A 29 6.98 21.27 -7.21
N ILE A 30 6.17 21.23 -6.14
CA ILE A 30 4.89 20.52 -6.16
C ILE A 30 3.86 21.22 -7.07
N LYS A 31 3.86 22.56 -7.15
CA LYS A 31 3.04 23.30 -8.12
C LYS A 31 3.43 22.97 -9.57
N SER A 32 4.73 22.98 -9.89
CA SER A 32 5.23 22.56 -11.20
C SER A 32 4.71 21.15 -11.53
N ILE A 33 4.86 20.18 -10.62
CA ILE A 33 4.36 18.81 -10.84
C ILE A 33 2.84 18.77 -11.12
N LEU A 34 2.03 19.53 -10.37
CA LEU A 34 0.58 19.58 -10.62
C LEU A 34 0.24 20.17 -11.99
N GLU A 35 0.98 21.19 -12.43
CA GLU A 35 0.84 21.86 -13.73
C GLU A 35 1.34 20.97 -14.88
N ASP A 36 2.57 20.44 -14.78
CA ASP A 36 3.25 19.58 -15.75
C ASP A 36 2.48 18.29 -16.04
N PHE A 37 1.89 17.67 -15.01
CA PHE A 37 1.05 16.48 -15.14
C PHE A 37 -0.43 16.81 -15.37
N ASN A 38 -0.81 18.10 -15.42
CA ASN A 38 -2.20 18.58 -15.56
C ASN A 38 -3.14 17.79 -14.64
N THR A 39 -2.78 17.68 -13.36
CA THR A 39 -3.35 16.65 -12.49
C THR A 39 -4.81 17.01 -12.14
N PRO A 40 -5.79 16.11 -12.39
CA PRO A 40 -7.20 16.43 -12.15
C PRO A 40 -7.55 16.57 -10.66
N GLY A 41 -6.76 15.94 -9.78
CA GLY A 41 -6.91 15.96 -8.33
C GLY A 41 -5.63 16.41 -7.62
N GLY A 42 -5.71 16.46 -6.29
CA GLY A 42 -4.63 16.84 -5.40
C GLY A 42 -4.03 15.68 -4.62
N PHE A 43 -3.04 15.99 -3.78
CA PHE A 43 -2.41 15.04 -2.87
C PHE A 43 -1.85 15.73 -1.62
N GLY A 44 -1.69 14.96 -0.55
CA GLY A 44 -0.92 15.35 0.63
C GLY A 44 0.57 15.06 0.44
N VAL A 45 1.42 15.96 0.94
CA VAL A 45 2.88 15.80 0.99
C VAL A 45 3.33 15.89 2.44
N ALA A 46 4.20 14.97 2.85
CA ALA A 46 4.93 15.00 4.10
C ALA A 46 6.43 15.06 3.81
N VAL A 47 7.14 15.97 4.45
CA VAL A 47 8.61 16.04 4.41
C VAL A 47 9.14 15.94 5.83
N VAL A 48 9.84 14.84 6.11
CA VAL A 48 10.42 14.52 7.41
C VAL A 48 11.94 14.60 7.30
N ARG A 49 12.58 15.31 8.24
CA ARG A 49 14.04 15.36 8.36
C ARG A 49 14.42 15.17 9.83
N LYS A 50 15.50 14.42 10.08
CA LYS A 50 16.10 14.32 11.41
C LYS A 50 16.80 15.64 11.73
N SER A 51 16.57 16.18 12.93
CA SER A 51 17.27 17.38 13.39
C SER A 51 18.75 17.09 13.66
N THR A 52 19.57 18.14 13.68
CA THR A 52 20.95 18.08 14.20
C THR A 52 21.00 18.15 15.73
N GLN A 53 19.87 18.39 16.40
CA GLN A 53 19.69 18.23 17.84
C GLN A 53 19.09 16.84 18.10
N GLU A 54 19.63 16.10 19.06
CA GLU A 54 19.21 14.72 19.31
C GLU A 54 17.73 14.64 19.73
N SER A 55 17.02 13.64 19.20
CA SER A 55 15.57 13.39 19.40
C SER A 55 14.58 14.30 18.65
N ASP A 56 15.03 15.41 18.05
CA ASP A 56 14.14 16.33 17.32
C ASP A 56 13.88 15.91 15.85
N TRP A 57 12.67 16.21 15.37
CA TRP A 57 12.25 16.02 13.98
C TRP A 57 11.75 17.33 13.37
N ILE A 58 12.17 17.62 12.13
CA ILE A 58 11.62 18.71 11.32
C ILE A 58 10.59 18.07 10.38
N VAL A 59 9.31 18.33 10.64
CA VAL A 59 8.18 17.77 9.89
C VAL A 59 7.38 18.90 9.24
N GLU A 60 7.19 18.81 7.93
CA GLU A 60 6.36 19.72 7.13
C GLU A 60 5.28 18.90 6.41
N THR A 61 4.00 19.16 6.69
CA THR A 61 2.86 18.47 6.05
C THR A 61 1.88 19.46 5.42
N LYS A 62 1.48 19.20 4.16
CA LYS A 62 0.63 20.13 3.38
C LYS A 62 -0.14 19.40 2.28
N GLY A 63 -1.35 19.85 2.00
CA GLY A 63 -2.14 19.42 0.83
C GLY A 63 -2.00 20.40 -0.34
N TYR A 64 -2.07 19.88 -1.56
CA TYR A 64 -1.99 20.64 -2.80
C TYR A 64 -3.01 20.11 -3.81
N GLY A 65 -3.57 20.98 -4.65
CA GLY A 65 -4.64 20.62 -5.59
C GLY A 65 -6.00 20.40 -4.91
N VAL A 66 -6.91 19.68 -5.58
CA VAL A 66 -8.29 19.45 -5.11
C VAL A 66 -8.52 18.01 -4.65
N ALA A 67 -9.10 17.83 -3.46
CA ALA A 67 -9.46 16.53 -2.90
C ALA A 67 -10.76 15.96 -3.49
N LYS A 68 -11.69 16.82 -3.95
CA LYS A 68 -13.01 16.39 -4.44
C LYS A 68 -13.39 17.10 -5.75
N LEU A 69 -14.26 16.46 -6.52
CA LEU A 69 -14.72 16.93 -7.83
C LEU A 69 -15.48 18.27 -7.75
N ASP A 70 -16.01 18.61 -6.57
CA ASP A 70 -16.67 19.90 -6.28
C ASP A 70 -15.69 21.08 -6.13
N GLY A 71 -14.38 20.84 -6.17
CA GLY A 71 -13.35 21.85 -6.00
C GLY A 71 -12.84 22.01 -4.56
N THR A 72 -13.26 21.17 -3.62
CA THR A 72 -12.71 21.13 -2.26
C THR A 72 -11.19 20.95 -2.33
N ASN A 73 -10.42 21.88 -1.74
CA ASN A 73 -8.96 21.80 -1.71
C ASN A 73 -8.45 20.62 -0.89
N ALA A 74 -7.34 20.01 -1.31
CA ALA A 74 -6.61 19.04 -0.52
C ALA A 74 -5.87 19.70 0.65
N THR A 75 -5.90 19.03 1.79
CA THR A 75 -5.27 19.43 3.06
C THR A 75 -4.31 18.35 3.54
N LYS A 76 -3.50 18.65 4.56
CA LYS A 76 -2.58 17.69 5.19
C LYS A 76 -3.30 16.49 5.82
N ASP A 77 -4.53 16.67 6.26
CA ASP A 77 -5.40 15.66 6.89
C ASP A 77 -6.42 15.01 5.92
N THR A 78 -6.40 15.38 4.63
CA THR A 78 -7.20 14.71 3.59
C THR A 78 -6.74 13.26 3.44
N LEU A 79 -7.70 12.33 3.41
CA LEU A 79 -7.47 10.89 3.34
C LEU A 79 -7.41 10.42 1.88
N PHE A 80 -6.35 9.70 1.54
CA PHE A 80 -6.11 9.10 0.23
C PHE A 80 -5.86 7.59 0.37
N ALA A 81 -6.33 6.78 -0.58
CA ALA A 81 -5.86 5.40 -0.71
C ALA A 81 -4.39 5.41 -1.16
N ILE A 82 -3.49 4.89 -0.34
CA ILE A 82 -2.03 4.99 -0.59
C ILE A 82 -1.50 3.91 -1.55
N GLY A 83 -2.37 3.11 -2.15
CA GLY A 83 -2.01 2.08 -3.13
C GLY A 83 -0.98 1.10 -2.58
N SER A 84 0.03 0.76 -3.39
CA SER A 84 1.04 -0.23 -3.00
C SER A 84 1.92 0.14 -1.81
N ASN A 85 1.88 1.38 -1.29
CA ASN A 85 2.55 1.71 -0.04
C ASN A 85 2.02 0.85 1.13
N SER A 86 0.77 0.36 1.04
CA SER A 86 0.19 -0.65 1.93
C SER A 86 1.06 -1.91 2.09
N LYS A 87 1.87 -2.27 1.07
CA LYS A 87 2.74 -3.46 1.09
C LYS A 87 3.84 -3.37 2.15
N LEU A 88 4.31 -2.18 2.50
CA LEU A 88 5.34 -2.02 3.54
C LEU A 88 4.75 -2.28 4.94
N PHE A 89 3.58 -1.72 5.24
CA PHE A 89 2.78 -2.07 6.42
C PHE A 89 2.52 -3.58 6.46
N LYS A 90 2.20 -4.19 5.32
CA LYS A 90 1.95 -5.64 5.24
C LYS A 90 3.18 -6.50 5.54
N ALA A 91 4.35 -6.09 5.03
CA ALA A 91 5.62 -6.76 5.29
C ALA A 91 6.00 -6.68 6.78
N LEU A 92 5.91 -5.49 7.37
CA LEU A 92 6.22 -5.26 8.78
C LEU A 92 5.22 -5.96 9.72
N ALA A 93 3.92 -5.92 9.42
CA ALA A 93 2.90 -6.66 10.18
C ALA A 93 3.16 -8.17 10.20
N THR A 94 3.67 -8.73 9.09
CA THR A 94 4.07 -10.14 9.01
C THR A 94 5.41 -10.41 9.71
N GLY A 95 6.35 -9.45 9.68
CA GLY A 95 7.57 -9.50 10.48
C GLY A 95 7.28 -9.52 11.98
N LEU A 96 6.29 -8.76 12.43
CA LEU A 96 5.79 -8.76 13.81
C LEU A 96 5.13 -10.10 14.17
N LEU A 97 4.41 -10.76 13.24
CA LEU A 97 3.94 -12.14 13.46
C LEU A 97 5.11 -13.13 13.63
N ILE A 98 6.14 -13.04 12.78
CA ILE A 98 7.33 -13.90 12.83
C ILE A 98 8.14 -13.68 14.12
N SER A 99 8.19 -12.45 14.61
CA SER A 99 8.96 -12.05 15.80
C SER A 99 8.23 -12.32 17.12
N ASN A 100 6.93 -12.60 17.08
CA ASN A 100 6.14 -12.81 18.29
C ASN A 100 6.31 -14.26 18.80
N GLU A 101 7.13 -14.39 19.83
CA GLU A 101 7.47 -15.65 20.48
C GLU A 101 6.33 -16.34 21.23
N SER A 102 5.23 -15.63 21.50
CA SER A 102 4.06 -16.13 22.25
C SER A 102 3.10 -16.97 21.41
N PHE A 103 3.26 -17.01 20.09
CA PHE A 103 2.38 -17.81 19.22
C PHE A 103 2.82 -19.28 19.17
N LEU A 104 1.84 -20.18 19.32
CA LEU A 104 2.06 -21.64 19.31
C LEU A 104 2.68 -22.13 18.00
N THR A 105 2.25 -21.56 16.87
CA THR A 105 2.80 -21.88 15.54
C THR A 105 3.89 -20.89 15.18
N ARG A 106 5.14 -21.23 15.48
CA ARG A 106 6.29 -20.40 15.06
C ARG A 106 6.51 -20.52 13.55
N ILE A 107 6.60 -19.36 12.90
CA ILE A 107 6.92 -19.21 11.47
C ILE A 107 8.20 -18.38 11.30
N SER A 108 8.80 -18.47 10.12
CA SER A 108 10.00 -17.71 9.74
C SER A 108 9.91 -17.26 8.30
N TRP A 109 10.77 -16.33 7.89
CA TRP A 109 10.90 -15.92 6.48
C TRP A 109 11.09 -17.10 5.50
N LYS A 110 11.70 -18.20 5.96
CA LYS A 110 11.96 -19.42 5.18
C LYS A 110 10.86 -20.48 5.31
N THR A 111 9.79 -20.24 6.07
CA THR A 111 8.67 -21.18 6.17
C THR A 111 7.98 -21.31 4.82
N LYS A 112 7.77 -22.56 4.39
CA LYS A 112 7.10 -22.89 3.13
C LYS A 112 5.61 -22.58 3.22
N ILE A 113 5.04 -22.07 2.15
CA ILE A 113 3.60 -21.73 2.12
C ILE A 113 2.74 -23.01 2.14
N ALA A 114 3.20 -24.06 1.46
CA ALA A 114 2.55 -25.37 1.43
C ALA A 114 2.44 -26.06 2.81
N SER A 115 3.25 -25.67 3.81
CA SER A 115 3.12 -26.16 5.18
C SER A 115 2.18 -25.33 6.07
N LEU A 116 1.66 -24.20 5.57
CA LEU A 116 0.75 -23.32 6.29
C LEU A 116 -0.67 -23.33 5.70
N VAL A 117 -0.79 -23.31 4.38
CA VAL A 117 -2.05 -23.09 3.67
C VAL A 117 -2.38 -24.34 2.82
N PRO A 118 -3.25 -25.25 3.26
CA PRO A 118 -3.54 -26.51 2.55
C PRO A 118 -4.07 -26.31 1.13
N GLU A 119 -4.80 -25.22 0.88
CA GLU A 119 -5.35 -24.90 -0.44
C GLU A 119 -4.38 -24.18 -1.39
N TRP A 120 -3.15 -23.89 -0.96
CA TRP A 120 -2.10 -23.28 -1.78
C TRP A 120 -1.71 -24.16 -2.97
N GLY A 121 -1.32 -23.50 -4.06
CA GLY A 121 -0.61 -24.13 -5.16
C GLY A 121 -0.35 -23.18 -6.31
N LEU A 122 0.74 -23.42 -7.05
CA LEU A 122 1.08 -22.74 -8.30
C LEU A 122 1.12 -23.76 -9.45
N MET A 123 1.02 -23.28 -10.69
CA MET A 123 1.14 -24.16 -11.88
C MET A 123 2.54 -24.76 -12.02
N ASP A 124 3.58 -24.01 -11.65
CA ASP A 124 4.96 -24.53 -11.52
C ASP A 124 5.05 -25.38 -10.24
N PRO A 125 5.38 -26.69 -10.33
CA PRO A 125 5.42 -27.58 -9.18
C PRO A 125 6.55 -27.26 -8.20
N VAL A 126 7.69 -26.73 -8.68
CA VAL A 126 8.81 -26.32 -7.83
C VAL A 126 8.42 -25.05 -7.08
N ALA A 127 7.88 -24.05 -7.77
CA ALA A 127 7.38 -22.85 -7.11
C ALA A 127 6.26 -23.17 -6.10
N SER A 128 5.37 -24.11 -6.44
CA SER A 128 4.28 -24.56 -5.57
C SER A 128 4.80 -25.21 -4.27
N ALA A 129 5.83 -26.06 -4.35
CA ALA A 129 6.39 -26.76 -3.19
C ALA A 129 7.38 -25.91 -2.38
N GLU A 130 8.20 -25.08 -3.04
CA GLU A 130 9.37 -24.43 -2.45
C GLU A 130 9.21 -22.94 -2.15
N SER A 131 8.09 -22.31 -2.54
CA SER A 131 7.80 -20.92 -2.18
C SER A 131 7.74 -20.73 -0.66
N THR A 132 8.45 -19.71 -0.20
CA THR A 132 8.49 -19.26 1.20
C THR A 132 7.82 -17.90 1.37
N ILE A 133 7.62 -17.48 2.63
CA ILE A 133 7.17 -16.12 2.97
C ILE A 133 8.08 -15.05 2.33
N GLN A 134 9.40 -15.29 2.31
CA GLN A 134 10.38 -14.41 1.68
C GLN A 134 10.20 -14.33 0.15
N ASP A 135 9.91 -15.44 -0.53
CA ASP A 135 9.71 -15.44 -2.01
C ASP A 135 8.47 -14.65 -2.42
N MET A 136 7.43 -14.67 -1.58
CA MET A 136 6.21 -13.88 -1.77
C MET A 136 6.46 -12.38 -1.71
N MET A 137 7.12 -11.91 -0.63
CA MET A 137 7.40 -10.48 -0.44
C MET A 137 8.47 -9.96 -1.40
N SER A 138 9.44 -10.80 -1.77
CA SER A 138 10.47 -10.41 -2.74
C SER A 138 10.02 -10.52 -4.20
N HIS A 139 8.77 -10.93 -4.47
CA HIS A 139 8.21 -11.07 -5.82
C HIS A 139 8.97 -12.08 -6.70
N ARG A 140 9.33 -13.26 -6.15
CA ARG A 140 10.23 -14.25 -6.81
C ARG A 140 9.59 -15.61 -7.13
N THR A 141 8.27 -15.69 -7.18
CA THR A 141 7.54 -16.96 -7.40
C THR A 141 7.43 -17.40 -8.87
N GLY A 142 7.93 -16.61 -9.84
CA GLY A 142 7.77 -16.87 -11.29
C GLY A 142 6.37 -16.56 -11.86
N LEU A 143 5.46 -16.11 -10.99
CA LEU A 143 4.08 -15.78 -11.33
C LEU A 143 3.93 -14.26 -11.61
N PRO A 144 3.51 -13.82 -12.81
CA PRO A 144 3.28 -12.41 -13.11
C PRO A 144 1.96 -11.88 -12.53
N ARG A 145 1.72 -10.57 -12.69
CA ARG A 145 0.65 -9.79 -12.03
C ARG A 145 -0.77 -10.37 -12.12
N HIS A 146 -1.16 -11.04 -13.22
CA HIS A 146 -2.47 -11.69 -13.44
C HIS A 146 -3.68 -10.92 -12.86
N GLY A 147 -3.78 -9.62 -13.13
CA GLY A 147 -4.59 -8.69 -12.33
C GLY A 147 -6.11 -8.82 -12.42
N LEU A 148 -6.66 -9.67 -13.31
CA LEU A 148 -8.11 -9.80 -13.55
C LEU A 148 -8.79 -10.87 -12.68
N ILE A 149 -8.03 -11.70 -11.96
CA ILE A 149 -8.58 -12.81 -11.16
C ILE A 149 -9.30 -12.36 -9.88
N SER A 150 -8.99 -11.18 -9.35
CA SER A 150 -9.32 -10.79 -7.97
C SER A 150 -10.52 -9.85 -7.83
N LEU A 151 -11.37 -9.71 -8.85
CA LEU A 151 -12.41 -8.66 -8.89
C LEU A 151 -13.68 -8.97 -8.07
N SER A 152 -13.92 -10.23 -7.69
CA SER A 152 -15.11 -10.66 -6.93
C SER A 152 -14.89 -11.86 -6.00
N ASP A 153 -13.67 -12.38 -5.94
CA ASP A 153 -13.33 -13.61 -5.21
C ASP A 153 -12.96 -13.32 -3.75
N THR A 154 -13.17 -14.29 -2.85
CA THR A 154 -12.58 -14.30 -1.50
C THR A 154 -11.09 -14.65 -1.52
N VAL A 155 -10.36 -14.40 -0.41
CA VAL A 155 -8.92 -14.72 -0.30
C VAL A 155 -8.66 -16.21 -0.61
N SER A 156 -9.43 -17.13 0.00
CA SER A 156 -9.26 -18.57 -0.22
C SER A 156 -9.63 -19.00 -1.66
N GLU A 157 -10.54 -18.30 -2.34
CA GLU A 157 -10.83 -18.56 -3.77
C GLU A 157 -9.66 -18.12 -4.67
N ILE A 158 -9.09 -16.94 -4.44
CA ILE A 158 -7.89 -16.50 -5.16
C ILE A 158 -6.77 -17.51 -4.95
N ILE A 159 -6.46 -17.88 -3.70
CA ILE A 159 -5.40 -18.85 -3.36
C ILE A 159 -5.62 -20.17 -4.09
N ARG A 160 -6.84 -20.72 -4.07
CA ARG A 160 -7.19 -21.96 -4.78
C ARG A 160 -6.97 -21.86 -6.28
N ARG A 161 -7.26 -20.70 -6.89
CA ARG A 161 -7.17 -20.49 -8.35
C ARG A 161 -5.75 -20.16 -8.84
N LEU A 162 -4.80 -19.79 -7.98
CA LEU A 162 -3.40 -19.51 -8.38
C LEU A 162 -2.75 -20.66 -9.15
N ARG A 163 -3.12 -21.91 -8.86
CA ARG A 163 -2.65 -23.12 -9.56
C ARG A 163 -2.98 -23.17 -11.06
N TYR A 164 -3.94 -22.38 -11.51
CA TYR A 164 -4.34 -22.31 -12.93
C TYR A 164 -3.68 -21.16 -13.69
N LEU A 165 -2.90 -20.31 -13.01
CA LEU A 165 -2.24 -19.17 -13.62
C LEU A 165 -0.87 -19.57 -14.18
N LYS A 166 -0.65 -19.25 -15.46
CA LYS A 166 0.59 -19.58 -16.17
C LYS A 166 1.77 -18.73 -15.63
N PRO A 167 2.93 -19.34 -15.26
CA PRO A 167 4.14 -18.59 -14.93
C PRO A 167 4.74 -17.95 -16.19
N SER A 168 5.57 -16.94 -16.01
CA SER A 168 6.31 -16.27 -17.09
C SER A 168 7.84 -16.39 -16.95
N ALA A 169 8.31 -16.90 -15.82
CA ALA A 169 9.70 -17.23 -15.55
C ALA A 169 9.78 -18.40 -14.58
N SER A 170 10.94 -19.03 -14.48
CA SER A 170 11.22 -20.12 -13.53
C SER A 170 11.22 -19.60 -12.09
N PHE A 171 10.96 -20.47 -11.12
CA PHE A 171 11.01 -20.13 -9.70
C PHE A 171 12.34 -19.45 -9.32
N ARG A 172 12.26 -18.28 -8.65
CA ARG A 172 13.37 -17.41 -8.23
C ARG A 172 14.25 -16.80 -9.34
N GLU A 173 13.96 -17.05 -10.61
CA GLU A 173 14.78 -16.59 -11.75
C GLU A 173 14.85 -15.07 -11.86
N ILE A 174 13.70 -14.39 -11.85
CA ILE A 174 13.58 -12.93 -11.94
C ILE A 174 12.59 -12.37 -10.90
N TRP A 175 12.67 -11.06 -10.68
CA TRP A 175 11.69 -10.30 -9.90
C TRP A 175 10.45 -10.00 -10.78
N GLN A 176 9.25 -10.30 -10.28
CA GLN A 176 7.98 -10.07 -10.99
C GLN A 176 6.91 -9.52 -10.05
N TYR A 177 6.65 -8.22 -10.09
CA TYR A 177 5.60 -7.58 -9.28
C TYR A 177 4.26 -8.33 -9.34
N ASN A 178 3.74 -8.70 -8.17
CA ASN A 178 2.57 -9.55 -8.03
C ASN A 178 1.76 -9.20 -6.77
N ASN A 179 0.49 -8.80 -6.94
CA ASN A 179 -0.40 -8.46 -5.84
C ASN A 179 -0.93 -9.70 -5.08
N HIS A 180 -1.11 -10.83 -5.76
CA HIS A 180 -1.71 -12.04 -5.20
C HIS A 180 -0.87 -12.65 -4.07
N MET A 181 0.46 -12.50 -4.14
CA MET A 181 1.36 -12.89 -3.06
C MET A 181 1.08 -12.06 -1.79
N TYR A 182 0.87 -10.75 -1.94
CA TYR A 182 0.51 -9.85 -0.84
C TYR A 182 -0.91 -10.05 -0.31
N THR A 183 -1.86 -10.39 -1.19
CA THR A 183 -3.20 -10.86 -0.81
C THR A 183 -3.13 -12.15 0.00
N LEU A 184 -2.35 -13.16 -0.40
CA LEU A 184 -2.22 -14.39 0.39
C LEU A 184 -1.65 -14.11 1.78
N LEU A 185 -0.65 -13.23 1.89
CA LEU A 185 -0.09 -12.86 3.20
C LEU A 185 -1.16 -12.28 4.16
N SER A 186 -2.28 -11.71 3.69
CA SER A 186 -3.37 -11.24 4.60
C SER A 186 -4.13 -12.40 5.26
N TYR A 187 -3.94 -13.63 4.80
CA TYR A 187 -4.50 -14.84 5.41
C TYR A 187 -3.73 -15.30 6.66
N PHE A 188 -2.49 -14.83 6.88
CA PHE A 188 -1.65 -15.32 7.97
C PHE A 188 -2.14 -14.96 9.39
N PRO A 189 -2.53 -13.70 9.71
CA PRO A 189 -3.09 -13.42 11.04
C PRO A 189 -4.35 -14.25 11.35
N PRO A 190 -5.35 -14.38 10.45
CA PRO A 190 -6.49 -15.25 10.68
C PRO A 190 -6.10 -16.71 10.95
N LEU A 191 -5.16 -17.25 10.15
CA LEU A 191 -4.71 -18.63 10.23
C LEU A 191 -3.91 -18.95 11.51
N LEU A 192 -3.00 -18.05 11.90
CA LEU A 192 -2.01 -18.32 12.95
C LEU A 192 -2.47 -17.87 14.35
N VAL A 193 -3.29 -16.82 14.41
CA VAL A 193 -3.62 -16.11 15.67
C VAL A 193 -5.10 -15.73 15.79
N GLY A 194 -5.95 -16.11 14.83
CA GLY A 194 -7.41 -15.99 14.94
C GLY A 194 -7.97 -14.56 14.83
N VAL A 195 -7.18 -13.57 14.40
CA VAL A 195 -7.65 -12.18 14.19
C VAL A 195 -7.57 -11.77 12.72
N SER A 196 -8.42 -10.82 12.29
CA SER A 196 -8.35 -10.27 10.93
C SER A 196 -7.00 -9.58 10.68
N PHE A 197 -6.58 -9.48 9.41
CA PHE A 197 -5.35 -8.74 9.09
C PHE A 197 -5.51 -7.24 9.37
N GLU A 198 -6.72 -6.73 9.10
CA GLU A 198 -7.17 -5.39 9.43
C GLU A 198 -6.93 -5.07 10.91
N LYS A 199 -7.29 -5.99 11.82
CA LYS A 199 -7.06 -5.85 13.26
C LYS A 199 -5.58 -5.99 13.62
N HIS A 200 -4.88 -7.01 13.13
CA HIS A 200 -3.46 -7.21 13.44
C HIS A 200 -2.60 -6.02 13.00
N GLY A 201 -2.85 -5.46 11.82
CA GLY A 201 -2.18 -4.24 11.36
C GLY A 201 -2.54 -3.00 12.19
N ASN A 202 -3.76 -2.93 12.72
CA ASN A 202 -4.20 -1.87 13.61
C ASN A 202 -3.49 -1.94 14.97
N ASP A 203 -3.66 -3.06 15.68
CA ASP A 203 -3.16 -3.29 17.04
C ASP A 203 -1.64 -3.17 17.18
N PHE A 204 -0.87 -3.59 16.16
CA PHE A 204 0.59 -3.71 16.23
C PHE A 204 1.36 -2.67 15.41
N ILE A 205 0.68 -1.79 14.66
CA ILE A 205 1.34 -0.71 13.89
C ILE A 205 0.59 0.62 14.01
N ILE A 206 -0.71 0.66 13.68
CA ILE A 206 -1.46 1.93 13.57
C ILE A 206 -1.70 2.55 14.96
N GLU A 207 -2.19 1.77 15.92
CA GLU A 207 -2.41 2.25 17.30
C GLU A 207 -1.11 2.55 18.04
N PRO A 208 -0.07 1.69 18.04
CA PRO A 208 1.21 1.99 18.70
C PRO A 208 2.01 3.15 18.11
N LEU A 209 1.59 3.72 16.97
CA LEU A 209 2.18 4.90 16.35
C LEU A 209 1.20 6.11 16.33
N ASP A 210 0.10 6.07 17.06
CA ASP A 210 -0.91 7.14 17.12
C ASP A 210 -1.41 7.62 15.74
N MET A 211 -1.41 6.73 14.73
CA MET A 211 -1.84 7.01 13.35
C MET A 211 -3.37 6.98 13.23
N HIS A 212 -4.06 7.83 13.99
CA HIS A 212 -5.50 7.75 14.22
C HIS A 212 -6.38 7.99 12.98
N SER A 213 -5.85 8.61 11.93
CA SER A 213 -6.57 8.85 10.67
C SER A 213 -6.48 7.64 9.73
N THR A 214 -5.40 6.87 9.85
CA THR A 214 -5.05 5.75 8.99
C THR A 214 -5.98 4.57 9.24
N THR A 215 -6.47 3.97 8.16
CA THR A 215 -7.44 2.88 8.26
C THR A 215 -7.45 1.99 7.03
N TYR A 216 -7.77 0.70 7.23
CA TYR A 216 -8.13 -0.21 6.16
C TYR A 216 -9.60 -0.04 5.71
N PHE A 217 -10.44 0.68 6.49
CA PHE A 217 -11.89 0.70 6.28
C PHE A 217 -12.35 1.95 5.53
N SER A 218 -12.78 1.78 4.26
CA SER A 218 -13.24 2.89 3.42
C SER A 218 -14.45 3.62 4.02
N GLU A 219 -15.34 2.89 4.69
CA GLU A 219 -16.51 3.47 5.36
C GLU A 219 -16.13 4.40 6.54
N ARG A 220 -15.04 4.11 7.27
CA ARG A 220 -14.50 5.01 8.31
C ARG A 220 -13.91 6.27 7.69
N ALA A 221 -13.17 6.13 6.59
CA ALA A 221 -12.61 7.27 5.86
C ALA A 221 -13.72 8.16 5.27
N GLU A 222 -14.77 7.57 4.68
CA GLU A 222 -15.93 8.28 4.13
C GLU A 222 -16.71 9.02 5.22
N LYS A 223 -17.05 8.36 6.34
CA LYS A 223 -17.74 8.96 7.50
C LYS A 223 -16.96 10.12 8.14
N SER A 224 -15.63 10.17 7.99
CA SER A 224 -14.83 11.31 8.47
C SER A 224 -15.07 12.60 7.67
N GLY A 225 -15.66 12.51 6.47
CA GLY A 225 -15.79 13.59 5.50
C GLY A 225 -14.50 13.93 4.75
N LYS A 226 -13.34 13.41 5.17
CA LYS A 226 -12.00 13.75 4.67
C LYS A 226 -11.49 12.86 3.53
N LEU A 227 -12.20 11.79 3.17
CA LEU A 227 -11.84 10.95 2.02
C LEU A 227 -11.89 11.77 0.73
N ALA A 228 -10.78 11.74 -0.02
CA ALA A 228 -10.69 12.32 -1.36
C ALA A 228 -11.40 11.45 -2.40
N ASP A 229 -11.92 12.09 -3.44
CA ASP A 229 -12.39 11.40 -4.63
C ASP A 229 -11.20 10.83 -5.40
N GLY A 230 -11.30 9.58 -5.88
CA GLY A 230 -10.38 9.10 -6.89
C GLY A 230 -10.66 9.83 -8.20
N MET A 231 -9.75 10.64 -8.72
CA MET A 231 -10.00 11.43 -9.94
C MET A 231 -9.37 10.81 -11.18
N MET A 232 -10.10 10.85 -12.29
CA MET A 232 -9.60 10.50 -13.62
C MET A 232 -10.17 11.42 -14.70
N ARG A 233 -9.65 11.28 -15.92
CA ARG A 233 -10.19 11.94 -17.11
C ARG A 233 -10.79 10.90 -18.07
N ASP A 234 -12.04 11.12 -18.50
CA ASP A 234 -12.62 10.40 -19.64
C ASP A 234 -12.18 11.05 -20.95
N GLY A 235 -12.08 10.25 -22.03
CA GLY A 235 -11.77 10.73 -23.38
C GLY A 235 -10.29 10.97 -23.69
N VAL A 236 -9.38 10.56 -22.80
CA VAL A 236 -7.92 10.71 -22.98
C VAL A 236 -7.39 9.72 -24.03
N ASN A 237 -6.58 10.19 -24.99
CA ASN A 237 -5.83 9.31 -25.89
C ASN A 237 -4.55 8.80 -25.20
N GLN A 238 -4.64 7.63 -24.56
CA GLN A 238 -3.52 7.00 -23.84
C GLN A 238 -2.28 6.67 -24.71
N SER A 239 -2.35 6.77 -26.04
CA SER A 239 -1.22 6.53 -26.94
C SER A 239 -0.49 7.80 -27.39
N GLU A 240 -1.09 8.98 -27.22
CA GLU A 240 -0.57 10.25 -27.76
C GLU A 240 -0.44 11.33 -26.68
N ASP A 241 -1.37 11.37 -25.71
CA ASP A 241 -1.35 12.36 -24.64
C ASP A 241 -2.00 11.78 -23.36
N LEU A 242 -1.16 11.30 -22.43
CA LEU A 242 -1.58 10.71 -21.15
C LEU A 242 -2.05 11.75 -20.13
N PHE A 243 -1.64 13.01 -20.27
CA PHE A 243 -1.94 14.11 -19.34
C PHE A 243 -2.89 15.15 -19.96
N GLY A 244 -3.46 14.80 -21.10
CA GLY A 244 -4.15 15.71 -22.00
C GLY A 244 -5.54 16.16 -21.62
N VAL A 245 -6.15 16.85 -22.57
CA VAL A 245 -7.55 17.28 -22.50
C VAL A 245 -8.49 16.07 -22.43
N GLY A 246 -9.27 16.03 -21.36
CA GLY A 246 -10.25 14.99 -21.09
C GLY A 246 -11.14 15.42 -19.92
N ARG A 247 -12.39 14.94 -19.91
CA ARG A 247 -13.40 15.36 -18.91
C ARG A 247 -13.03 14.76 -17.56
N VAL A 248 -12.72 15.60 -16.59
CA VAL A 248 -12.49 15.17 -15.20
C VAL A 248 -13.77 14.57 -14.63
N ARG A 249 -13.64 13.43 -13.93
CA ARG A 249 -14.69 12.85 -13.10
C ARG A 249 -14.12 12.15 -11.88
N ALA A 250 -14.98 12.03 -10.87
CA ALA A 250 -14.76 11.11 -9.77
C ALA A 250 -14.95 9.65 -10.24
N LEU A 251 -14.13 8.79 -9.66
CA LEU A 251 -14.32 7.35 -9.56
C LEU A 251 -15.02 7.06 -8.23
N PRO A 252 -16.01 6.16 -8.20
CA PRO A 252 -16.40 5.51 -6.95
C PRO A 252 -15.15 4.90 -6.30
N TYR A 253 -15.07 4.94 -4.97
CA TYR A 253 -13.97 4.29 -4.26
C TYR A 253 -13.90 2.82 -4.69
N TRP A 254 -12.78 2.41 -5.27
CA TRP A 254 -12.70 1.19 -6.08
C TRP A 254 -12.90 -0.11 -5.29
N LEU A 255 -12.93 -0.02 -3.95
CA LEU A 255 -13.12 -1.12 -3.01
C LEU A 255 -14.00 -0.70 -1.82
N PRO A 256 -15.33 -0.68 -1.93
CA PRO A 256 -16.21 -0.49 -0.77
C PRO A 256 -15.99 -1.65 0.22
N ALA A 257 -15.26 -1.39 1.29
CA ALA A 257 -14.86 -2.38 2.27
C ALA A 257 -15.50 -2.07 3.62
N LYS A 258 -16.43 -2.94 4.03
CA LYS A 258 -17.02 -2.93 5.38
C LYS A 258 -16.05 -3.58 6.37
N GLU A 259 -16.22 -3.24 7.65
CA GLU A 259 -15.39 -3.76 8.74
C GLU A 259 -15.38 -5.30 8.78
N ASN A 260 -14.21 -5.88 9.09
CA ASN A 260 -13.98 -7.32 9.25
C ASN A 260 -14.40 -8.22 8.07
N THR A 261 -14.41 -7.70 6.85
CA THR A 261 -14.74 -8.47 5.64
C THR A 261 -13.60 -9.35 5.11
N GLY A 262 -12.37 -9.23 5.62
CA GLY A 262 -11.22 -10.00 5.13
C GLY A 262 -10.93 -9.74 3.65
N ASN A 263 -11.19 -8.52 3.18
CA ASN A 263 -11.14 -8.14 1.77
C ASN A 263 -9.75 -8.40 1.16
N VAL A 264 -9.73 -9.05 -0.01
CA VAL A 264 -8.54 -9.52 -0.73
C VAL A 264 -7.51 -8.42 -1.03
N PHE A 265 -7.94 -7.16 -1.06
CA PHE A 265 -7.09 -6.03 -1.38
C PHE A 265 -6.42 -5.37 -0.16
N PHE A 266 -6.86 -5.65 1.08
CA PHE A 266 -6.21 -5.11 2.28
C PHE A 266 -4.72 -5.48 2.34
N GLY A 267 -4.35 -6.68 1.87
CA GLY A 267 -2.95 -7.11 1.82
C GLY A 267 -2.09 -6.38 0.77
N ALA A 268 -2.67 -5.94 -0.34
CA ALA A 268 -1.92 -5.45 -1.50
C ALA A 268 -1.99 -3.93 -1.72
N GLY A 269 -3.06 -3.25 -1.33
CA GLY A 269 -3.25 -1.83 -1.62
C GLY A 269 -4.44 -1.14 -0.93
N GLY A 270 -4.95 -1.72 0.15
CA GLY A 270 -6.21 -1.28 0.78
C GLY A 270 -6.08 -0.28 1.93
N LEU A 271 -4.88 0.25 2.23
CA LEU A 271 -4.69 1.22 3.30
C LEU A 271 -5.04 2.65 2.82
N ILE A 272 -5.73 3.40 3.68
CA ILE A 272 -6.07 4.80 3.50
C ILE A 272 -5.35 5.60 4.59
N SER A 273 -4.70 6.70 4.24
CA SER A 273 -3.96 7.56 5.17
C SER A 273 -3.88 9.01 4.67
N ASN A 274 -3.25 9.90 5.44
CA ASN A 274 -3.03 11.31 5.10
C ASN A 274 -1.56 11.71 5.32
N ALA A 275 -1.21 12.98 5.07
CA ALA A 275 0.18 13.42 5.19
C ALA A 275 0.69 13.48 6.64
N ASP A 276 -0.18 13.79 7.61
CA ASP A 276 0.20 13.84 9.03
C ASP A 276 0.56 12.44 9.57
N ASP A 277 -0.32 11.47 9.39
CA ASP A 277 -0.09 10.09 9.80
C ASP A 277 1.12 9.47 9.07
N MET A 278 1.25 9.71 7.76
CA MET A 278 2.39 9.21 6.98
C MET A 278 3.72 9.88 7.35
N ALA A 279 3.71 11.07 7.96
CA ALA A 279 4.90 11.66 8.55
C ALA A 279 5.35 10.87 9.79
N ILE A 280 4.42 10.53 10.69
CA ILE A 280 4.71 9.70 11.88
C ILE A 280 5.26 8.34 11.46
N TRP A 281 4.66 7.72 10.46
CA TRP A 281 5.14 6.47 9.86
C TRP A 281 6.58 6.58 9.34
N LEU A 282 6.89 7.64 8.58
CA LEU A 282 8.23 7.87 8.05
C LEU A 282 9.25 8.16 9.17
N GLN A 283 8.87 8.90 10.20
CA GLN A 283 9.70 9.10 11.38
C GLN A 283 10.00 7.77 12.08
N ALA A 284 8.99 6.92 12.31
CA ALA A 284 9.18 5.61 12.94
C ALA A 284 10.12 4.71 12.13
N LEU A 285 9.98 4.68 10.79
CA LEU A 285 10.91 3.95 9.91
C LEU A 285 12.35 4.47 10.00
N LEU A 286 12.53 5.80 10.07
CA LEU A 286 13.84 6.46 10.24
C LEU A 286 14.38 6.36 11.69
N ASN A 287 13.57 5.90 12.64
CA ASN A 287 13.88 5.74 14.06
C ASN A 287 13.90 4.26 14.49
N GLU A 288 14.25 3.36 13.57
CA GLU A 288 14.38 1.91 13.81
C GLU A 288 13.11 1.25 14.37
N GLY A 289 11.94 1.77 14.00
CA GLY A 289 10.61 1.27 14.40
C GLY A 289 10.07 1.86 15.71
N ARG A 290 10.76 2.81 16.35
CA ARG A 290 10.30 3.47 17.58
C ARG A 290 9.39 4.66 17.27
N HIS A 291 8.38 4.88 18.10
CA HIS A 291 7.53 6.09 18.00
C HIS A 291 8.39 7.36 18.06
N PRO A 292 8.11 8.41 17.27
CA PRO A 292 8.89 9.66 17.29
C PRO A 292 8.76 10.51 18.57
N ILE A 293 8.02 10.06 19.60
CA ILE A 293 7.67 10.86 20.79
C ILE A 293 7.59 9.92 22.01
N ASN A 294 6.73 8.91 21.93
CA ASN A 294 6.40 8.00 23.02
C ASN A 294 7.22 6.69 22.92
N ASN A 295 8.50 6.73 23.33
CA ASN A 295 9.45 5.59 23.27
C ASN A 295 8.87 4.26 23.80
#